data_AF-A0A9W9YWL9-F1
#
_entry.id   AF-A0A9W9YWL9-F1
#
_cell.length_a   1.000
_cell.length_b   1.000
_cell.length_c   1.000
_cell.angle_alpha   90.00
_cell.angle_beta   90.00
_cell.angle_gamma   90.00
#
_symmetry.space_group_name_H-M   'P 1'
#
loop_
_entity.id
_entity.type
_entity.pdbx_description
1 polymer ?
#
loop_
_entity_poly.entity_id
_entity_poly.type
_entity_poly.pdbx_seq_one_letter_code
_entity_poly.pdbx_strand_id
1 'polypeptide(L)'
;MFSAADKSTGKENKIVITNDKGRLSKEDIERMVTDAEKYKADDDKQRDTIQAKNTLESYAYNMKSTAEDDKVKDKISEEDKTLILEKCKEVIDWLEKNESAEKEEYEAKQKEVEKVCSPIITKLYQGAGGGGDAGGMPGGMPPGGFPGGQGGGAPQSGGESTGPTIEEVD
;
A
#
# COMPACT_ATOMS: atom_id res chain seq x y z
N MET A 1 -15.32 7.31 -20.16
CA MET A 1 -15.19 8.70 -19.67
C MET A 1 -14.48 8.63 -18.33
N PHE A 2 -13.44 9.43 -18.15
CA PHE A 2 -12.70 9.55 -16.90
C PHE A 2 -12.87 10.97 -16.39
N SER A 3 -13.22 11.14 -15.11
CA SER A 3 -13.23 12.43 -14.45
C SER A 3 -12.32 12.42 -13.23
N ALA A 4 -11.59 13.52 -13.03
CA ALA A 4 -10.78 13.78 -11.86
C ALA A 4 -11.31 15.06 -11.19
N ALA A 5 -11.69 14.95 -9.92
CA ALA A 5 -12.27 16.05 -9.15
C ALA A 5 -11.47 16.32 -7.87
N ASP A 6 -11.11 17.58 -7.65
CA ASP A 6 -10.55 18.05 -6.39
C ASP A 6 -11.69 18.41 -5.43
N LYS A 7 -11.81 17.66 -4.33
CA LYS A 7 -12.85 17.85 -3.30
C LYS A 7 -12.71 19.14 -2.51
N SER A 8 -11.51 19.73 -2.45
CA SER A 8 -11.23 20.94 -1.68
C SER A 8 -11.61 22.22 -2.44
N THR A 9 -11.35 22.24 -3.75
CA THR A 9 -11.64 23.42 -4.60
C THR A 9 -12.90 23.26 -5.45
N GLY A 10 -13.49 22.06 -5.51
CA GLY A 10 -14.66 21.75 -6.34
C GLY A 10 -14.37 21.75 -7.85
N LYS A 11 -13.09 21.72 -8.25
CA LYS A 11 -12.69 21.74 -9.67
C LYS A 11 -12.71 20.33 -10.23
N GLU A 12 -13.28 20.15 -11.41
CA GLU A 12 -13.34 18.87 -12.11
C GLU A 12 -12.76 19.00 -13.52
N ASN A 13 -11.96 18.01 -13.93
CA ASN A 13 -11.51 17.82 -15.30
C ASN A 13 -12.04 16.49 -15.83
N LYS A 14 -12.54 16.50 -17.07
CA LYS A 14 -13.20 15.36 -17.70
C LYS A 14 -12.57 15.05 -19.06
N ILE A 15 -12.26 13.79 -19.28
CA ILE A 15 -11.81 13.24 -20.57
C ILE A 15 -12.84 12.20 -21.04
N VAL A 16 -13.30 12.36 -22.28
CA VAL A 16 -14.22 11.41 -22.92
C VAL A 16 -13.41 10.60 -23.93
N ILE A 17 -13.39 9.28 -23.73
CA ILE A 17 -12.86 8.33 -24.71
C ILE A 17 -14.05 7.80 -25.50
N THR A 18 -14.05 8.02 -26.81
CA THR A 18 -15.03 7.46 -27.75
C THR A 18 -14.67 6.01 -28.06
N ASN A 19 -15.70 5.15 -28.16
CA ASN A 19 -15.52 3.75 -28.54
C ASN A 19 -15.87 3.59 -30.02
N ASP A 20 -14.84 3.54 -30.87
CA ASP A 20 -15.01 3.33 -32.30
C ASP A 20 -15.11 1.82 -32.60
N LYS A 21 -16.20 1.40 -33.28
CA LYS A 21 -16.40 -0.02 -33.66
C LYS A 21 -15.20 -0.51 -34.49
N GLY A 22 -14.65 -1.68 -34.13
CA GLY A 22 -13.53 -2.31 -34.85
C GLY A 22 -12.13 -1.77 -34.49
N ARG A 23 -11.98 -0.98 -33.42
CA ARG A 23 -10.67 -0.49 -32.96
C ARG A 23 -9.69 -1.60 -32.54
N LEU A 24 -10.21 -2.75 -32.12
CA LEU A 24 -9.47 -3.98 -31.87
C LEU A 24 -10.21 -5.14 -32.55
N SER A 25 -9.47 -6.00 -33.25
CA SER A 25 -10.05 -7.24 -33.81
C SER A 25 -10.29 -8.29 -32.72
N LYS A 26 -11.11 -9.30 -33.01
CA LYS A 26 -11.32 -10.42 -32.07
C LYS A 26 -10.01 -11.17 -31.81
N GLU A 27 -9.22 -11.34 -32.86
CA GLU A 27 -7.90 -11.97 -32.82
C GLU A 27 -6.90 -11.16 -31.94
N ASP A 28 -6.94 -9.82 -32.01
CA ASP A 28 -6.12 -8.98 -31.15
C ASP A 28 -6.53 -9.09 -29.67
N ILE A 29 -7.83 -9.18 -29.39
CA ILE A 29 -8.36 -9.36 -28.03
C ILE A 29 -7.92 -10.71 -27.47
N GLU A 30 -8.05 -11.80 -28.23
CA GLU A 30 -7.62 -13.14 -27.81
C GLU A 30 -6.11 -13.21 -27.58
N ARG A 31 -5.32 -12.55 -28.44
CA ARG A 31 -3.87 -12.42 -28.24
C ARG A 31 -3.55 -11.67 -26.95
N MET A 32 -4.23 -10.54 -26.67
CA MET A 32 -4.04 -9.79 -25.44
C MET A 32 -4.37 -10.60 -24.18
N VAL A 33 -5.43 -11.41 -24.20
CA VAL A 33 -5.78 -12.30 -23.08
C VAL A 33 -4.71 -13.37 -22.87
N THR A 34 -4.26 -14.01 -23.96
CA THR A 34 -3.22 -15.05 -23.89
C THR A 34 -1.88 -14.48 -23.39
N ASP A 35 -1.50 -13.30 -23.87
CA ASP A 35 -0.29 -12.60 -23.42
C ASP A 35 -0.41 -12.22 -21.94
N ALA A 36 -1.56 -11.71 -21.49
CA ALA A 36 -1.79 -11.37 -20.09
C ALA A 36 -1.63 -12.60 -19.17
N GLU A 37 -2.17 -13.77 -19.55
CA GLU A 37 -1.99 -15.01 -18.79
C GLU A 37 -0.53 -15.46 -18.77
N LYS A 38 0.17 -15.34 -19.90
CA LYS A 38 1.58 -15.71 -20.04
C LYS A 38 2.51 -14.85 -19.16
N TYR A 39 2.27 -13.54 -19.11
CA TYR A 39 3.14 -12.59 -18.39
C TYR A 39 2.68 -12.32 -16.95
N LYS A 40 1.51 -12.81 -16.54
CA LYS A 40 0.95 -12.61 -15.19
C LYS A 40 1.97 -12.81 -14.07
N ALA A 41 2.74 -13.89 -14.11
CA ALA A 41 3.71 -14.20 -13.05
C ALA A 41 4.86 -13.19 -12.97
N ASP A 42 5.29 -12.64 -14.10
CA ASP A 42 6.34 -11.63 -14.15
C ASP A 42 5.79 -10.25 -13.78
N ASP A 43 4.59 -9.90 -14.24
CA ASP A 43 3.86 -8.69 -13.82
C ASP A 43 3.62 -8.67 -12.31
N ASP A 44 3.26 -9.83 -11.73
CA ASP A 44 3.06 -10.00 -10.29
C ASP A 44 4.37 -9.76 -9.51
N LYS A 45 5.51 -10.28 -9.99
CA LYS A 45 6.82 -10.01 -9.39
C LYS A 45 7.21 -8.54 -9.47
N GLN A 46 7.04 -7.92 -10.64
CA GLN A 46 7.35 -6.50 -10.83
C GLN A 46 6.49 -5.62 -9.92
N ARG A 47 5.19 -5.94 -9.83
CA ARG A 47 4.26 -5.27 -8.90
C ARG A 47 4.73 -5.39 -7.45
N ASP A 48 5.12 -6.58 -7.01
CA ASP A 48 5.63 -6.82 -5.68
C ASP A 48 6.93 -6.04 -5.39
N THR A 49 7.87 -6.01 -6.34
CA THR A 49 9.12 -5.24 -6.24
C THR A 49 8.84 -3.73 -6.13
N ILE A 50 7.96 -3.20 -6.96
CA ILE A 50 7.53 -1.78 -6.91
C ILE A 50 6.84 -1.48 -5.57
N GLN A 51 6.01 -2.39 -5.07
CA GLN A 51 5.35 -2.22 -3.78
C GLN A 51 6.38 -2.19 -2.63
N ALA A 52 7.40 -3.04 -2.66
CA ALA A 52 8.48 -3.04 -1.67
C ALA A 52 9.27 -1.73 -1.70
N LYS A 53 9.62 -1.24 -2.90
CA LYS A 53 10.26 0.07 -3.11
C LYS A 53 9.42 1.21 -2.52
N ASN A 54 8.15 1.29 -2.90
CA ASN A 54 7.24 2.34 -2.43
C ASN A 54 7.05 2.30 -0.91
N THR A 55 7.05 1.10 -0.32
CA THR A 55 6.95 0.92 1.13
C THR A 55 8.19 1.46 1.84
N LEU A 56 9.39 1.11 1.35
CA LEU A 56 10.66 1.61 1.89
C LEU A 56 10.78 3.14 1.77
N GLU A 57 10.45 3.67 0.58
CA GLU A 57 10.48 5.10 0.30
C GLU A 57 9.51 5.87 1.22
N SER A 58 8.25 5.41 1.29
CA SER A 58 7.24 5.99 2.17
C SER A 58 7.68 5.95 3.63
N TYR A 59 8.30 4.85 4.07
CA TYR A 59 8.81 4.73 5.44
C TYR A 59 9.90 5.75 5.73
N ALA A 60 10.91 5.87 4.85
CA ALA A 60 12.02 6.81 5.02
C ALA A 60 11.53 8.28 5.06
N TYR A 61 10.60 8.65 4.17
CA TYR A 61 10.02 10.00 4.18
C TYR A 61 9.16 10.28 5.40
N ASN A 62 8.31 9.33 5.80
CA ASN A 62 7.49 9.47 7.01
C ASN A 62 8.36 9.63 8.26
N MET A 63 9.45 8.86 8.37
CA MET A 63 10.38 8.97 9.50
C MET A 63 11.18 10.26 9.50
N LYS A 64 11.69 10.68 8.35
CA LYS A 64 12.31 12.00 8.20
C LYS A 64 11.35 13.11 8.64
N SER A 65 10.12 13.11 8.13
CA SER A 65 9.11 14.11 8.48
C SER A 65 8.75 14.07 9.97
N THR A 66 8.67 12.88 10.57
CA THR A 66 8.37 12.74 12.01
C THR A 66 9.50 13.27 12.87
N ALA A 67 10.77 12.99 12.52
CA ALA A 67 11.93 13.50 13.24
C ALA A 67 12.13 15.02 13.08
N GLU A 68 11.64 15.58 11.97
CA GLU A 68 11.64 17.03 11.68
C GLU A 68 10.41 17.77 12.22
N ASP A 69 9.41 17.08 12.78
CA ASP A 69 8.22 17.69 13.38
C ASP A 69 8.56 18.35 14.73
N ASP A 70 8.20 19.63 14.89
CA ASP A 70 8.44 20.39 16.12
C ASP A 70 7.81 19.76 17.37
N LYS A 71 6.71 19.01 17.22
CA LYS A 71 6.06 18.30 18.34
C LYS A 71 6.86 17.10 18.85
N VAL A 72 7.78 16.61 18.02
CA VAL A 72 8.58 15.41 18.25
C VAL A 72 10.02 15.79 18.62
N LYS A 73 10.55 16.91 18.11
CA LYS A 73 11.90 17.40 18.40
C LYS A 73 12.23 17.47 19.90
N ASP A 74 11.29 17.96 20.71
CA ASP A 74 11.51 18.08 22.17
C ASP A 74 11.35 16.75 22.93
N LYS A 75 10.87 15.69 22.27
CA LYS A 75 10.59 14.37 22.85
C LYS A 75 11.64 13.31 22.52
N ILE A 76 12.55 13.61 21.58
CA ILE A 76 13.65 12.71 21.21
C ILE A 76 14.98 13.38 21.52
N SER A 77 16.01 12.60 21.80
CA SER A 77 17.35 13.15 21.96
C SER A 77 17.86 13.67 20.60
N GLU A 78 18.69 14.71 20.60
CA GLU A 78 19.33 15.17 19.36
C GLU A 78 20.21 14.07 18.73
N GLU A 79 20.79 13.18 19.54
CA GLU A 79 21.53 12.00 19.07
C GLU A 79 20.63 11.04 18.28
N ASP A 80 19.48 10.65 18.85
CA ASP A 80 18.50 9.77 18.21
C ASP A 80 17.91 10.42 16.94
N LYS A 81 17.69 11.74 16.97
CA LYS A 81 17.21 12.53 15.83
C LYS A 81 18.21 12.50 14.67
N THR A 82 19.47 12.82 14.95
CA THR A 82 20.53 12.78 13.94
C THR A 82 20.64 11.37 13.35
N LEU A 83 20.57 10.34 14.20
CA LEU A 83 20.64 8.95 13.75
C LEU A 83 19.49 8.57 12.79
N ILE A 84 18.25 8.98 13.10
CA ILE A 84 17.10 8.76 12.20
C ILE A 84 17.31 9.49 10.88
N LEU A 85 17.68 10.78 10.92
CA LEU A 85 17.82 11.60 9.72
C LEU A 85 18.94 11.09 8.81
N GLU A 86 20.08 10.71 9.38
CA GLU A 86 21.18 10.11 8.62
C GLU A 86 20.78 8.78 7.99
N LYS A 87 20.08 7.90 8.73
CA LYS A 87 19.62 6.62 8.19
C LYS A 87 18.54 6.78 7.13
N CYS A 88 17.59 7.69 7.31
CA CYS A 88 16.59 7.98 6.30
C CYS A 88 17.24 8.55 5.03
N LYS A 89 18.23 9.44 5.18
CA LYS A 89 18.99 9.98 4.05
C LYS A 89 19.78 8.90 3.33
N GLU A 90 20.48 8.02 4.05
CA GLU A 90 21.20 6.89 3.46
C GLU A 90 20.27 5.99 2.63
N VAL A 91 19.07 5.70 3.14
CA VAL A 91 18.06 4.90 2.43
C VAL A 91 17.53 5.62 1.19
N ILE A 92 17.24 6.92 1.28
CA ILE A 92 16.79 7.72 0.12
C ILE A 92 17.89 7.76 -0.95
N ASP A 93 19.12 8.07 -0.58
CA ASP A 93 20.26 8.09 -1.51
C ASP A 93 20.52 6.69 -2.12
N TRP A 94 20.23 5.62 -1.37
CA TRP A 94 20.32 4.25 -1.87
C TRP A 94 19.17 3.93 -2.84
N LEU A 95 17.93 4.33 -2.54
CA LEU A 95 16.77 4.17 -3.42
C LEU A 95 16.98 4.86 -4.78
N GLU A 96 17.55 6.07 -4.78
CA GLU A 96 17.87 6.82 -6.01
C GLU A 96 18.95 6.14 -6.86
N LYS A 97 19.89 5.43 -6.23
CA LYS A 97 20.97 4.71 -6.94
C LYS A 97 20.59 3.30 -7.36
N ASN A 98 19.57 2.72 -6.74
CA ASN A 98 19.16 1.33 -6.89
C ASN A 98 17.68 1.27 -7.28
N GLU A 99 17.31 1.96 -8.36
CA GLU A 99 15.91 2.05 -8.81
C GLU A 99 15.32 0.72 -9.31
N SER A 100 16.19 -0.22 -9.68
CA SER A 100 15.87 -1.54 -10.22
C SER A 100 16.44 -2.67 -9.36
N ALA A 101 16.50 -2.48 -8.04
CA ALA A 101 16.91 -3.53 -7.11
C ALA A 101 15.82 -4.61 -7.01
N GLU A 102 16.22 -5.78 -6.51
CA GLU A 102 15.29 -6.88 -6.27
C GLU A 102 14.43 -6.62 -5.02
N LYS A 103 13.26 -7.28 -4.95
CA LYS A 103 12.33 -7.16 -3.83
C LYS A 103 13.03 -7.40 -2.49
N GLU A 104 13.85 -8.43 -2.41
CA GLU A 104 14.57 -8.83 -1.20
C GLU A 104 15.55 -7.76 -0.73
N GLU A 105 16.14 -6.98 -1.65
CA GLU A 105 17.05 -5.89 -1.31
C GLU A 105 16.29 -4.71 -0.69
N TYR A 106 15.13 -4.37 -1.24
CA TYR A 106 14.23 -3.36 -0.65
C TYR A 106 13.76 -3.79 0.75
N GLU A 107 13.33 -5.04 0.92
CA GLU A 107 12.90 -5.56 2.22
C GLU A 107 14.06 -5.63 3.23
N ALA A 108 15.27 -5.97 2.79
CA ALA A 108 16.46 -5.97 3.64
C ALA A 108 16.77 -4.55 4.13
N LYS A 109 16.79 -3.56 3.23
CA LYS A 109 16.99 -2.15 3.59
C LYS A 109 15.90 -1.62 4.50
N GLN A 110 14.65 -2.04 4.29
CA GLN A 110 13.55 -1.72 5.21
C GLN A 110 13.82 -2.24 6.62
N LYS A 111 14.20 -3.52 6.77
CA LYS A 111 14.52 -4.10 8.08
C LYS A 111 15.72 -3.42 8.75
N GLU A 112 16.71 -2.96 7.97
CA GLU A 112 17.85 -2.22 8.50
C GLU A 112 17.43 -0.88 9.11
N VAL A 113 16.62 -0.09 8.40
CA VAL A 113 16.15 1.20 8.92
C VAL A 113 15.17 1.03 10.07
N GLU A 114 14.28 0.04 10.01
CA GLU A 114 13.35 -0.28 11.10
C GLU A 114 14.08 -0.65 12.40
N LYS A 115 15.14 -1.47 12.33
CA LYS A 115 15.93 -1.82 13.54
C LYS A 115 16.48 -0.61 14.28
N VAL A 116 16.81 0.46 13.56
CA VAL A 116 17.32 1.71 14.14
C VAL A 116 16.16 2.60 14.61
N CYS A 117 15.14 2.77 13.79
CA CYS A 117 14.05 3.70 14.06
C CYS A 117 13.02 3.16 15.08
N SER A 118 12.68 1.86 15.05
CA SER A 118 11.70 1.24 15.96
C SER A 118 11.95 1.48 17.45
N PRO A 119 13.17 1.32 18.01
CA PRO A 119 13.39 1.61 19.43
C PRO A 119 13.21 3.09 19.77
N ILE A 120 13.57 3.99 18.85
CA ILE A 120 13.44 5.45 19.05
C ILE A 120 11.96 5.86 19.01
N ILE A 121 11.21 5.35 18.04
CA ILE A 121 9.76 5.55 17.94
C ILE A 121 9.04 4.98 19.17
N THR A 122 9.44 3.81 19.64
CA THR A 122 8.86 3.22 20.86
C THR A 122 9.06 4.13 22.07
N LYS A 123 10.27 4.68 22.26
CA LYS A 123 10.55 5.67 23.30
C LYS A 123 9.71 6.94 23.12
N LEU A 124 9.55 7.43 21.88
CA LEU A 124 8.71 8.59 21.56
C LEU A 124 7.27 8.38 22.02
N TYR A 125 6.64 7.26 21.64
CA TYR A 125 5.25 6.97 22.00
C TYR A 125 5.08 6.68 23.49
N GLN A 126 6.05 6.01 24.12
CA GLN A 126 6.05 5.80 25.57
C GLN A 126 6.23 7.11 26.36
N GLY A 127 7.08 8.02 25.87
CA GLY A 127 7.26 9.36 26.45
C GLY A 127 6.07 10.30 26.20
N ALA A 128 5.33 10.11 25.09
CA ALA A 128 4.10 10.83 24.82
C ALA A 128 2.89 10.31 25.63
N GLY A 129 2.97 9.08 26.16
CA GLY A 129 1.90 8.43 26.96
C GLY A 129 1.84 8.82 28.43
N GLY A 130 2.63 9.81 28.89
CA GLY A 130 2.67 10.27 30.28
C GLY A 130 1.74 11.45 30.63
N GLY A 131 0.98 11.99 29.66
CA GLY A 131 0.02 13.08 29.88
C GLY A 131 -1.27 12.78 29.13
N GLY A 132 -2.35 12.61 29.89
CA GLY A 132 -3.59 11.96 29.42
C GLY A 132 -4.23 12.57 28.18
N ASP A 133 -4.80 11.70 27.35
CA ASP A 133 -6.23 11.72 27.06
C ASP A 133 -6.65 10.32 26.58
N ALA A 134 -7.71 9.80 27.20
CA ALA A 134 -8.35 8.57 26.79
C ALA A 134 -9.14 8.84 25.50
N GLY A 135 -8.69 8.34 24.35
CA GLY A 135 -9.45 8.54 23.12
C GLY A 135 -8.89 7.87 21.88
N GLY A 136 -9.34 6.64 21.62
CA GLY A 136 -9.51 6.14 20.25
C GLY A 136 -8.37 5.33 19.64
N MET A 137 -8.26 4.05 20.02
CA MET A 137 -7.68 3.03 19.15
C MET A 137 -8.82 2.08 18.72
N PRO A 138 -9.29 2.11 17.45
CA PRO A 138 -10.21 1.11 16.96
C PRO A 138 -9.39 -0.07 16.41
N GLY A 139 -9.21 -1.11 17.22
CA GLY A 139 -8.61 -2.35 16.72
C GLY A 139 -8.20 -3.29 17.84
N GLY A 140 -9.06 -4.26 18.17
CA GLY A 140 -8.71 -5.30 19.13
C GLY A 140 -9.89 -6.16 19.55
N MET A 141 -10.27 -7.08 18.67
CA MET A 141 -10.99 -8.34 18.92
C MET A 141 -10.97 -8.83 20.39
N PRO A 142 -12.11 -9.19 21.02
CA PRO A 142 -12.13 -10.03 22.20
C PRO A 142 -12.12 -11.54 21.83
N PRO A 143 -11.45 -12.39 22.64
CA PRO A 143 -11.31 -13.82 22.37
C PRO A 143 -12.43 -14.66 23.01
N GLY A 144 -12.89 -15.68 22.28
CA GLY A 144 -13.32 -16.97 22.83
C GLY A 144 -14.74 -17.11 23.38
N GLY A 145 -15.47 -18.13 22.88
CA GLY A 145 -16.61 -18.71 23.59
C GLY A 145 -17.70 -19.32 22.71
N PHE A 146 -17.54 -20.59 22.32
CA PHE A 146 -18.66 -21.45 21.90
C PHE A 146 -19.51 -21.78 23.14
N PRO A 147 -20.86 -21.82 23.06
CA PRO A 147 -21.51 -23.12 22.95
C PRO A 147 -22.81 -23.15 22.13
N GLY A 148 -22.85 -24.04 21.13
CA GLY A 148 -23.92 -25.01 20.88
C GLY A 148 -25.38 -24.57 20.74
N GLY A 149 -26.00 -24.90 19.59
CA GLY A 149 -27.46 -24.98 19.51
C GLY A 149 -28.06 -24.98 18.11
N GLN A 150 -27.98 -26.12 17.43
CA GLN A 150 -29.10 -26.76 16.71
C GLN A 150 -29.87 -25.97 15.62
N GLY A 151 -29.78 -26.47 14.38
CA GLY A 151 -30.99 -26.66 13.55
C GLY A 151 -30.94 -26.12 12.12
N GLY A 152 -30.70 -27.03 11.18
CA GLY A 152 -31.53 -27.17 9.98
C GLY A 152 -31.20 -26.34 8.73
N GLY A 153 -30.87 -27.05 7.64
CA GLY A 153 -31.22 -26.63 6.28
C GLY A 153 -30.04 -26.31 5.34
N ALA A 154 -29.49 -27.33 4.68
CA ALA A 154 -29.05 -27.22 3.28
C ALA A 154 -30.30 -27.44 2.39
N PRO A 155 -30.34 -27.07 1.08
CA PRO A 155 -29.24 -26.87 0.12
C PRO A 155 -29.31 -25.47 -0.56
N GLN A 156 -28.43 -24.99 -1.45
CA GLN A 156 -27.99 -25.58 -2.72
C GLN A 156 -26.90 -24.70 -3.38
N SER A 157 -26.06 -25.40 -4.13
CA SER A 157 -25.05 -24.97 -5.11
C SER A 157 -25.36 -23.75 -5.98
N GLY A 158 -24.32 -23.01 -6.35
CA GLY A 158 -24.33 -22.11 -7.52
C GLY A 158 -23.18 -21.12 -7.53
N GLY A 159 -21.94 -21.59 -7.66
CA GLY A 159 -20.81 -20.74 -8.00
C GLY A 159 -20.80 -20.51 -9.50
N GLU A 160 -21.07 -19.28 -9.95
CA GLU A 160 -20.75 -18.84 -11.30
C GLU A 160 -19.97 -17.52 -11.21
N SER A 161 -18.70 -17.64 -11.61
CA SER A 161 -17.78 -16.54 -11.83
C SER A 161 -18.17 -15.88 -13.15
N THR A 162 -18.88 -14.76 -13.10
CA THR A 162 -19.23 -13.99 -14.31
C THR A 162 -18.01 -13.23 -14.81
N GLY A 163 -17.35 -13.81 -15.81
CA GLY A 163 -16.47 -13.06 -16.72
C GLY A 163 -17.28 -12.05 -17.56
N PRO A 164 -16.61 -11.10 -18.23
CA PRO A 164 -17.29 -10.04 -18.97
C PRO A 164 -18.07 -10.62 -20.15
N THR A 165 -19.39 -10.42 -20.14
CA THR A 165 -20.31 -10.82 -21.21
C THR A 165 -20.21 -9.87 -22.40
N ILE A 166 -20.05 -10.43 -23.59
CA ILE A 166 -20.11 -9.73 -24.87
C ILE A 166 -21.59 -9.56 -25.22
N GLU A 167 -22.13 -8.35 -25.07
CA GLU A 167 -23.43 -7.99 -25.65
C GLU A 167 -23.23 -7.61 -27.12
N GLU A 168 -23.69 -8.46 -28.03
CA GLU A 168 -23.96 -8.07 -29.42
C GLU A 168 -25.20 -7.16 -29.42
N VAL A 169 -25.03 -5.91 -29.81
CA VAL A 169 -26.13 -4.97 -30.06
C VAL A 169 -26.28 -4.83 -31.57
N ASP A 170 -27.45 -5.25 -32.06
CA ASP A 170 -27.99 -5.01 -33.41
C ASP A 170 -27.92 -3.51 -33.79
#